data_AF-A0A101AFB7-F1
#
_entry.id   AF-A0A101AFB7-F1
#
_cell.length_a   1.000
_cell.length_b   1.000
_cell.length_c   1.000
_cell.angle_alpha   90.00
_cell.angle_beta   90.00
_cell.angle_gamma   90.00
#
_symmetry.space_group_name_H-M   'P 1'
#
loop_
_entity.id
_entity.type
_entity.pdbx_description
1 polymer ?
#
loop_
_entity_poly.entity_id
_entity_poly.type
_entity_poly.pdbx_seq_one_letter_code
_entity_poly.pdbx_strand_id
1 'polypeptide(L)'
;MHQGIGLEAFNAMPMRRAVHAVYECCCCVPLAAELARGRPYPDHESLFREADALLFSLGEESIDTILQAYPDIGRRPGLAGTAQRYREHFGFGFVMFVNGVDDDQVLATMSDRMHNDAETERKIMRNELARINRARLQRMLGPEGGYDNW
;
A
#
# COMPACT_ATOMS: atom_id res chain seq x y z
N MET A 1 3.65 12.99 4.62
CA MET A 1 3.66 11.65 5.22
C MET A 1 3.96 11.77 6.70
N HIS A 2 2.95 11.61 7.53
CA HIS A 2 3.10 11.48 8.97
C HIS A 2 4.02 10.28 9.29
N GLN A 3 4.93 10.44 10.25
CA GLN A 3 5.78 9.36 10.75
C GLN A 3 5.79 9.41 12.27
N GLY A 4 5.71 8.25 12.92
CA GLY A 4 5.88 8.16 14.37
C GLY A 4 4.75 8.70 15.24
N ILE A 5 3.52 8.81 14.75
CA ILE A 5 2.44 9.46 15.50
C ILE A 5 2.02 8.67 16.75
N GLY A 6 2.27 7.36 16.80
CA GLY A 6 1.80 6.47 17.86
C GLY A 6 0.34 6.07 17.70
N LEU A 7 0.00 4.85 18.14
CA LEU A 7 -1.36 4.32 18.07
C LEU A 7 -2.34 5.12 18.94
N GLU A 8 -1.94 5.53 20.13
CA GLU A 8 -2.80 6.30 21.04
C GLU A 8 -3.19 7.65 20.43
N ALA A 9 -2.21 8.38 19.89
CA ALA A 9 -2.50 9.66 19.24
C ALA A 9 -3.36 9.46 17.98
N PHE A 10 -3.12 8.39 17.20
CA PHE A 10 -3.99 8.03 16.09
C PHE A 10 -5.43 7.76 16.55
N ASN A 11 -5.63 7.00 17.63
CA ASN A 11 -6.94 6.71 18.21
C ASN A 11 -7.68 7.98 18.66
N ALA A 12 -6.98 8.94 19.25
CA ALA A 12 -7.55 10.21 19.74
C ALA A 12 -7.71 11.29 18.65
N MET A 13 -7.17 11.08 17.44
CA MET A 13 -7.09 12.10 16.40
C MET A 13 -8.49 12.52 15.87
N PRO A 14 -8.71 13.81 15.53
CA PRO A 14 -9.94 14.21 14.84
C PRO A 14 -10.13 13.46 13.52
N MET A 15 -11.36 13.06 13.20
CA MET A 15 -11.70 12.21 12.04
C MET A 15 -11.01 12.65 10.75
N ARG A 16 -11.11 13.93 10.39
CA ARG A 16 -10.50 14.47 9.15
C ARG A 16 -8.99 14.27 9.10
N ARG A 17 -8.30 14.45 10.23
CA ARG A 17 -6.84 14.25 10.31
C ARG A 17 -6.48 12.77 10.22
N ALA A 18 -7.27 11.89 10.87
CA ALA A 18 -7.04 10.45 10.83
C ALA A 18 -7.21 9.88 9.42
N VAL A 19 -8.28 10.29 8.72
CA VAL A 19 -8.48 9.92 7.30
C VAL A 19 -7.31 10.38 6.45
N HIS A 20 -6.85 11.63 6.64
CA HIS A 20 -5.71 12.14 5.88
C HIS A 20 -4.42 11.37 6.15
N ALA A 21 -4.13 11.05 7.43
CA ALA A 21 -2.94 10.28 7.80
C ALA A 21 -2.91 8.88 7.15
N VAL A 22 -4.06 8.18 7.17
CA VAL A 22 -4.19 6.86 6.54
C VAL A 22 -4.16 6.97 5.01
N TYR A 23 -4.77 7.99 4.43
CA TYR A 23 -4.77 8.21 2.98
C TYR A 23 -3.34 8.40 2.44
N GLU A 24 -2.47 9.10 3.16
CA GLU A 24 -1.04 9.21 2.78
C GLU A 24 -0.31 7.86 2.75
N CYS A 25 -0.83 6.84 3.43
CA CYS A 25 -0.26 5.50 3.44
C CYS A 25 -0.77 4.64 2.26
N CYS A 26 -2.08 4.65 2.01
CA CYS A 26 -2.72 3.70 1.11
C CYS A 26 -3.21 4.28 -0.22
N CYS A 27 -3.19 5.60 -0.41
CA CYS A 27 -3.77 6.30 -1.57
C CYS A 27 -5.24 5.90 -1.87
N CYS A 28 -5.97 5.42 -0.87
CA CYS A 28 -7.33 4.90 -1.02
C CYS A 28 -8.28 5.61 -0.05
N VAL A 29 -9.18 6.45 -0.58
CA VAL A 29 -10.11 7.22 0.26
C VAL A 29 -11.11 6.32 1.01
N PRO A 30 -11.77 5.32 0.37
CA PRO A 30 -12.69 4.43 1.08
C PRO A 30 -12.03 3.69 2.24
N LEU A 31 -10.86 3.07 1.99
CA LEU A 31 -10.10 2.36 3.02
C LEU A 31 -9.67 3.29 4.15
N ALA A 32 -9.19 4.50 3.82
CA ALA A 32 -8.78 5.47 4.83
C ALA A 32 -9.94 5.95 5.71
N ALA A 33 -11.13 6.11 5.13
CA ALA A 33 -12.33 6.48 5.85
C ALA A 33 -12.77 5.37 6.81
N GLU A 34 -12.82 4.12 6.35
CA GLU A 34 -13.19 2.98 7.20
C GLU A 34 -12.20 2.76 8.34
N LEU A 35 -10.89 2.77 8.05
CA LEU A 35 -9.88 2.64 9.12
C LEU A 35 -9.97 3.75 10.16
N ALA A 36 -10.25 4.99 9.75
CA ALA A 36 -10.42 6.10 10.68
C ALA A 36 -11.72 6.00 11.50
N ARG A 37 -12.76 5.34 10.99
CA ARG A 37 -14.01 5.06 11.72
C ARG A 37 -13.90 3.87 12.68
N GLY A 38 -13.08 2.87 12.35
CA GLY A 38 -12.86 1.69 13.19
C GLY A 38 -12.08 1.93 14.48
N ARG A 39 -11.56 3.15 14.69
CA ARG A 39 -10.89 3.53 15.95
C ARG A 39 -11.87 3.52 17.13
N PRO A 40 -11.42 3.16 18.35
CA PRO A 40 -10.03 2.87 18.70
C PRO A 40 -9.61 1.43 18.39
N TYR A 41 -8.35 1.25 17.98
CA TYR A 41 -7.72 -0.06 17.87
C TYR A 41 -6.89 -0.38 19.13
N PRO A 42 -6.91 -1.64 19.61
CA PRO A 42 -6.17 -2.02 20.82
C PRO A 42 -4.65 -2.13 20.59
N ASP A 43 -4.22 -2.51 19.39
CA ASP A 43 -2.83 -2.74 19.02
C ASP A 43 -2.62 -2.50 17.51
N HIS A 44 -1.35 -2.47 17.09
CA HIS A 44 -0.99 -2.31 15.67
C HIS A 44 -1.50 -3.46 14.81
N GLU A 45 -1.50 -4.68 15.33
CA GLU A 45 -1.90 -5.87 14.58
C GLU A 45 -3.37 -5.82 14.18
N SER A 46 -4.24 -5.38 15.09
CA SER A 46 -5.67 -5.21 14.87
C SER A 46 -5.95 -4.20 13.76
N LEU A 47 -5.22 -3.07 13.75
CA LEU A 47 -5.31 -2.07 12.69
C LEU A 47 -4.84 -2.64 11.35
N PHE A 48 -3.71 -3.36 11.32
CA PHE A 48 -3.19 -3.93 10.08
C PHE A 48 -4.11 -5.02 9.52
N ARG A 49 -4.67 -5.87 10.38
CA ARG A 49 -5.63 -6.90 9.98
C ARG A 49 -6.87 -6.27 9.36
N GLU A 50 -7.39 -5.20 9.95
CA GLU A 50 -8.52 -4.44 9.40
C GLU A 50 -8.15 -3.81 8.05
N ALA A 51 -6.94 -3.24 7.93
CA ALA A 51 -6.47 -2.65 6.68
C ALA A 51 -6.38 -3.68 5.54
N ASP A 52 -5.85 -4.87 5.84
CA ASP A 52 -5.77 -5.97 4.89
C ASP A 52 -7.18 -6.44 4.51
N ALA A 53 -8.05 -6.70 5.48
CA ALA A 53 -9.44 -7.13 5.23
C ALA A 53 -10.21 -6.14 4.35
N LEU A 54 -10.09 -4.83 4.63
CA LEU A 54 -10.71 -3.78 3.83
C LEU A 54 -10.15 -3.78 2.41
N LEU A 55 -8.83 -3.84 2.22
CA LEU A 55 -8.21 -3.88 0.90
C LEU A 55 -8.69 -5.07 0.07
N PHE A 56 -8.80 -6.27 0.67
CA PHE A 56 -9.29 -7.46 -0.02
C PHE A 56 -10.79 -7.43 -0.30
N SER A 57 -11.55 -6.64 0.45
CA SER A 57 -12.99 -6.42 0.19
C SER A 57 -13.28 -5.41 -0.92
N LEU A 58 -12.28 -4.62 -1.35
CA LEU A 58 -12.46 -3.63 -2.39
C LEU A 58 -12.75 -4.27 -3.75
N GLY A 59 -13.78 -3.75 -4.43
CA GLY A 59 -14.08 -4.07 -5.82
C GLY A 59 -12.97 -3.60 -6.78
N GLU A 60 -12.95 -4.18 -7.97
CA GLU A 60 -11.88 -3.96 -8.96
C GLU A 60 -11.69 -2.48 -9.35
N GLU A 61 -12.78 -1.72 -9.48
CA GLU A 61 -12.72 -0.28 -9.83
C GLU A 61 -11.97 0.56 -8.79
N SER A 62 -12.16 0.24 -7.50
CA SER A 62 -11.43 0.91 -6.42
C SER A 62 -9.95 0.53 -6.45
N ILE A 63 -9.63 -0.73 -6.74
CA ILE A 63 -8.25 -1.19 -6.91
C ILE A 63 -7.59 -0.49 -8.10
N ASP A 64 -8.27 -0.35 -9.24
CA ASP A 64 -7.70 0.33 -10.41
C ASP A 64 -7.44 1.81 -10.11
N THR A 65 -8.32 2.47 -9.36
CA THR A 65 -8.10 3.85 -8.89
C THR A 65 -6.86 3.94 -8.00
N ILE A 66 -6.67 2.98 -7.09
CA ILE A 66 -5.46 2.90 -6.26
C ILE A 66 -4.22 2.77 -7.16
N LEU A 67 -4.24 1.86 -8.14
CA LEU A 67 -3.11 1.62 -9.03
C LEU A 67 -2.72 2.85 -9.86
N GLN A 68 -3.70 3.66 -10.29
CA GLN A 68 -3.45 4.91 -10.99
C GLN A 68 -2.78 5.97 -10.09
N ALA A 69 -3.09 5.96 -8.79
CA ALA A 69 -2.51 6.89 -7.82
C ALA A 69 -1.15 6.43 -7.28
N TYR A 70 -0.81 5.14 -7.42
CA TYR A 70 0.45 4.61 -6.91
C TYR A 70 1.66 5.11 -7.70
N PRO A 71 2.81 5.34 -7.05
CA PRO A 71 4.03 5.71 -7.75
C PRO A 71 4.40 4.68 -8.81
N ASP A 72 4.44 5.11 -10.07
CA ASP A 72 4.78 4.26 -11.20
C ASP A 72 6.27 3.92 -11.18
N ILE A 73 6.59 2.64 -10.99
CA ILE A 73 7.96 2.13 -11.03
C ILE A 73 8.60 2.33 -12.42
N GLY A 74 7.78 2.39 -13.47
CA GLY A 74 8.19 2.66 -14.84
C GLY A 74 8.76 4.06 -15.06
N ARG A 75 8.69 4.97 -14.07
CA ARG A 75 9.41 6.25 -14.11
C ARG A 75 10.93 6.08 -13.99
N ARG A 76 11.42 4.94 -13.51
CA ARG A 76 12.86 4.64 -13.50
C ARG A 76 13.30 4.29 -14.94
N PRO A 77 14.29 4.98 -15.53
CA PRO A 77 14.67 4.78 -16.93
C PRO A 77 15.00 3.32 -17.28
N GLY A 78 15.66 2.58 -16.38
CA GLY A 78 16.01 1.17 -16.59
C GLY A 78 14.82 0.20 -16.57
N LEU A 79 13.66 0.63 -16.08
CA LEU A 79 12.46 -0.20 -15.92
C LEU A 79 11.33 0.15 -16.90
N ALA A 80 11.41 1.31 -17.56
CA ALA A 80 10.33 1.88 -18.35
C ALA A 80 9.79 0.92 -19.43
N GLY A 81 10.69 0.30 -20.20
CA GLY A 81 10.31 -0.63 -21.28
C GLY A 81 9.60 -1.89 -20.77
N THR A 82 10.13 -2.53 -19.72
CA THR A 82 9.53 -3.73 -19.14
C THR A 82 8.21 -3.40 -18.44
N ALA A 83 8.14 -2.27 -17.73
CA ALA A 83 6.92 -1.80 -17.07
C ALA A 83 5.80 -1.50 -18.08
N GLN A 84 6.14 -0.95 -19.25
CA GLN A 84 5.19 -0.74 -20.33
C GLN A 84 4.64 -2.07 -20.86
N ARG A 85 5.52 -3.03 -21.19
CA ARG A 85 5.11 -4.37 -21.67
C ARG A 85 4.23 -5.10 -20.65
N TYR A 86 4.56 -4.97 -19.37
CA TYR A 86 3.77 -5.52 -18.29
C TYR A 86 2.35 -4.93 -18.28
N ARG A 87 2.24 -3.60 -18.38
CA ARG A 87 0.96 -2.91 -18.41
C ARG A 87 0.12 -3.27 -19.63
N GLU A 88 0.74 -3.40 -20.80
CA GLU A 88 0.08 -3.82 -22.03
C GLU A 88 -0.46 -5.26 -21.92
N HIS A 89 0.25 -6.14 -21.22
CA HIS A 89 -0.14 -7.54 -21.06
C HIS A 89 -1.26 -7.73 -20.02
N PHE A 90 -1.13 -7.12 -18.84
CA PHE A 90 -2.07 -7.33 -17.72
C PHE A 90 -3.16 -6.26 -17.60
N GLY A 91 -3.03 -5.13 -18.31
CA GLY A 91 -3.96 -4.00 -18.24
C GLY A 91 -3.78 -3.09 -17.01
N PHE A 92 -2.79 -3.35 -16.16
CA PHE A 92 -2.49 -2.53 -14.98
C PHE A 92 -0.98 -2.40 -14.71
N GLY A 93 -0.59 -1.40 -13.92
CA GLY A 93 0.82 -1.14 -13.60
C GLY A 93 1.44 -2.20 -12.70
N PHE A 94 2.73 -2.47 -12.89
CA PHE A 94 3.48 -3.37 -12.01
C PHE A 94 3.55 -2.81 -10.58
N VAL A 95 3.19 -3.64 -9.60
CA VAL A 95 3.30 -3.33 -8.18
C VAL A 95 4.17 -4.38 -7.50
N MET A 96 5.14 -3.90 -6.74
CA MET A 96 6.02 -4.71 -5.91
C MET A 96 6.42 -3.91 -4.68
N PHE A 97 6.34 -4.53 -3.52
CA PHE A 97 6.92 -4.06 -2.29
C PHE A 97 8.45 -4.14 -2.40
N VAL A 98 9.06 -2.98 -2.64
CA VAL A 98 10.51 -2.83 -2.74
C VAL A 98 11.07 -2.46 -1.37
N ASN A 99 11.81 -3.38 -0.74
CA ASN A 99 12.53 -3.11 0.50
C ASN A 99 13.99 -3.52 0.35
N GLY A 100 14.84 -2.58 -0.04
CA GLY A 100 16.27 -2.84 -0.29
C GLY A 100 16.56 -3.64 -1.56
N VAL A 101 15.61 -3.73 -2.49
CA VAL A 101 15.81 -4.38 -3.80
C VAL A 101 16.37 -3.40 -4.81
N ASP A 102 17.32 -3.87 -5.63
CA ASP A 102 17.86 -3.11 -6.76
C ASP A 102 17.00 -3.26 -8.02
N ASP A 103 17.34 -2.52 -9.07
CA ASP A 103 16.59 -2.53 -10.33
C ASP A 103 16.68 -3.89 -11.06
N ASP A 104 17.78 -4.63 -10.91
CA ASP A 104 17.95 -5.96 -11.55
C ASP A 104 17.01 -7.00 -10.94
N GLN A 105 16.86 -6.99 -9.61
CA GLN A 105 15.90 -7.84 -8.90
C GLN A 105 14.45 -7.50 -9.28
N VAL A 106 14.15 -6.21 -9.47
CA VAL A 106 12.83 -5.76 -9.94
C VAL A 106 12.57 -6.26 -11.36
N LEU A 107 13.54 -6.14 -12.27
CA LEU A 107 13.45 -6.63 -13.64
C LEU A 107 13.26 -8.15 -13.70
N ALA A 108 14.02 -8.90 -12.90
CA ALA A 108 13.88 -10.35 -12.80
C ALA A 108 12.49 -10.74 -12.31
N THR A 109 12.00 -10.10 -11.23
CA THR A 109 10.66 -10.35 -10.68
C THR A 109 9.57 -10.00 -11.69
N MET A 110 9.71 -8.89 -12.41
CA MET A 110 8.75 -8.49 -13.45
C MET A 110 8.74 -9.48 -14.60
N SER A 111 9.91 -9.95 -15.03
CA SER A 111 10.04 -10.94 -16.11
C SER A 111 9.46 -12.30 -15.72
N ASP A 112 9.66 -12.75 -14.47
CA ASP A 112 9.08 -13.98 -13.95
C ASP A 112 7.55 -13.90 -13.95
N ARG A 113 6.99 -12.80 -13.42
CA ARG A 113 5.55 -12.55 -13.34
C ARG A 113 4.84 -12.45 -14.69
N MET A 114 5.56 -12.15 -15.78
CA MET A 114 4.98 -12.19 -17.14
C MET A 114 4.47 -13.56 -17.56
N HIS A 115 4.82 -14.65 -16.85
CA HIS A 115 4.33 -16.00 -17.12
C HIS A 115 3.03 -16.35 -16.38
N ASN A 116 2.57 -15.47 -15.47
CA ASN A 116 1.33 -15.68 -14.73
C ASN A 116 0.11 -15.46 -15.63
N ASP A 117 -0.97 -16.18 -15.34
CA ASP A 117 -2.29 -15.78 -15.82
C ASP A 117 -2.78 -14.50 -15.12
N ALA A 118 -3.76 -13.83 -15.72
CA ALA A 118 -4.25 -12.54 -15.23
C ALA A 118 -4.88 -12.63 -13.82
N GLU A 119 -5.50 -13.75 -13.45
CA GLU A 119 -6.13 -13.91 -12.14
C GLU A 119 -5.07 -14.06 -11.05
N THR A 120 -4.07 -14.91 -11.29
CA THR A 120 -2.91 -15.09 -10.42
C THR A 120 -2.18 -13.78 -10.22
N GLU A 121 -1.91 -13.04 -11.31
CA GLU A 121 -1.19 -11.79 -11.22
C GLU A 121 -1.99 -10.70 -10.49
N ARG A 122 -3.32 -10.69 -10.66
CA ARG A 122 -4.20 -9.79 -9.89
C ARG A 122 -4.14 -10.06 -8.39
N LYS A 123 -4.06 -11.34 -7.98
CA LYS A 123 -3.89 -11.72 -6.56
C LYS A 123 -2.53 -11.29 -6.02
N ILE A 124 -1.46 -11.51 -6.79
CA ILE A 124 -0.10 -11.08 -6.42
C ILE A 124 -0.06 -9.57 -6.24
N MET A 125 -0.59 -8.81 -7.19
CA MET A 125 -0.66 -7.34 -7.10
C MET A 125 -1.38 -6.87 -5.82
N ARG A 126 -2.51 -7.48 -5.44
CA ARG A 126 -3.21 -7.13 -4.19
C ARG A 126 -2.36 -7.43 -2.96
N ASN A 127 -1.69 -8.57 -2.93
CA ASN A 127 -0.77 -8.92 -1.85
C ASN A 127 0.39 -7.91 -1.74
N GLU A 128 0.93 -7.45 -2.86
CA GLU A 128 1.98 -6.43 -2.87
C GLU A 128 1.46 -5.07 -2.36
N LEU A 129 0.22 -4.67 -2.73
CA LEU A 129 -0.43 -3.49 -2.15
C LEU A 129 -0.61 -3.61 -0.63
N ALA A 130 -1.03 -4.76 -0.12
CA ALA A 130 -1.18 -5.03 1.31
C ALA A 130 0.16 -4.85 2.05
N ARG A 131 1.24 -5.42 1.51
CA ARG A 131 2.61 -5.27 2.05
C ARG A 131 3.08 -3.81 2.06
N ILE A 132 2.84 -3.07 0.98
CA ILE A 132 3.19 -1.64 0.90
C ILE A 132 2.39 -0.83 1.92
N ASN A 133 1.08 -1.07 2.03
CA ASN A 133 0.20 -0.38 2.98
C ASN A 133 0.63 -0.64 4.41
N ARG A 134 0.87 -1.90 4.77
CA ARG A 134 1.34 -2.29 6.10
C ARG A 134 2.64 -1.61 6.45
N ALA A 135 3.63 -1.60 5.55
CA ALA A 135 4.91 -0.95 5.81
C ALA A 135 4.77 0.58 6.00
N ARG A 136 3.86 1.23 5.25
CA ARG A 136 3.60 2.66 5.39
C ARG A 136 2.83 2.98 6.67
N LEU A 137 1.82 2.18 7.03
CA LEU A 137 1.08 2.31 8.29
C LEU A 137 2.00 2.08 9.49
N GLN A 138 2.89 1.09 9.44
CA GLN A 138 3.89 0.86 10.46
C GLN A 138 4.82 2.07 10.64
N ARG A 139 5.26 2.69 9.54
CA ARG A 139 6.05 3.93 9.60
C ARG A 139 5.25 5.12 10.15
N MET A 140 3.98 5.23 9.76
CA MET A 140 3.08 6.26 10.24
C MET A 140 2.91 6.16 11.76
N LEU A 141 2.67 4.97 12.30
CA LEU A 141 2.48 4.72 13.72
C LEU A 141 3.79 4.79 14.51
N GLY A 142 4.91 4.34 13.94
CA GLY A 142 6.18 4.20 14.68
C GLY A 142 6.18 2.97 15.60
N PRO A 143 7.15 2.88 16.54
CA PRO A 143 7.14 1.84 17.57
C PRO A 143 5.93 2.00 18.50
N GLU A 144 5.59 0.94 19.25
CA GLU A 144 4.56 1.05 20.31
C GLU A 144 4.99 2.14 21.31
N GLY A 145 4.13 3.15 21.51
CA GLY A 145 4.43 4.37 22.27
C GLY A 145 4.78 5.61 21.43
N GLY A 146 4.98 5.46 20.11
CA GLY A 146 5.43 6.54 19.22
C GLY A 146 6.94 6.82 19.34
N TYR A 147 7.48 7.69 18.50
CA TYR A 147 8.80 8.26 18.80
C TYR A 147 8.61 9.39 19.81
N ASP A 148 9.33 9.34 20.93
CA ASP A 148 9.47 10.46 21.86
C ASP A 148 10.08 11.64 21.07
N ASN A 149 9.22 12.49 20.51
CA ASN A 149 9.65 13.72 19.86
C ASN A 149 10.06 14.73 20.96
N TRP A 150 11.32 14.66 21.40
CA TRP A 150 11.99 15.74 22.14
C TRP A 150 12.80 16.63 21.21
#